data_AF-A0A812K8K8-F1
#
_entry.id   AF-A0A812K8K8-F1
#
_cell.length_a   1.000
_cell.length_b   1.000
_cell.length_c   1.000
_cell.angle_alpha   90.00
_cell.angle_beta   90.00
_cell.angle_gamma   90.00
#
_symmetry.space_group_name_H-M   'P 1'
#
loop_
_entity.id
_entity.type
_entity.pdbx_description
1 polymer ?
#
loop_
_entity_poly.entity_id
_entity_poly.type
_entity_poly.pdbx_seq_one_letter_code
_entity_poly.pdbx_strand_id
1 'polypeptide(L)'
;MAADVAKLCASLDKIFKTFSTQEVHLDPKEMKNFREKGTVQYIEQKFQAHLQRARAAFLQEFRNHAVVVETEVRKIRDEMTEKMEDKYGKMLGELRENVLDTEGLVQAQKAEITQLKGVVASQESYLTAAKHKEHLEEQVQSLEKQLELSRGEVAQLKHQLSCRDELVKQLGRETSSLEAELKRQELASQEERREAESRWHGLHKEMQQQQERFAEHMHKYAEQFEQYKDKTSDQLQILAILNRRLKEALQQMEEERQKHIKARTKPTHRIGEELPEEDEEQYAPYILDADAPYRVDEMGMDTAWRDYRINNFEFALPVQKSAPPKFKVERVRRVLPGPTVSMETPRVSPAVNAARLVQLPAVNPAIGRVLSPCHA
;
A
#
# COMPACT_ATOMS: atom_id res chain seq x y z
N MET A 1 68.05 29.07 -103.76
CA MET A 1 68.64 30.43 -103.57
C MET A 1 70.07 30.53 -104.12
N ALA A 2 71.14 30.12 -103.41
CA ALA A 2 72.53 30.34 -103.88
C ALA A 2 72.89 29.55 -105.16
N ALA A 3 72.38 28.33 -105.31
CA ALA A 3 72.61 27.50 -106.49
C ALA A 3 71.85 27.99 -107.75
N ASP A 4 70.74 28.70 -107.56
CA ASP A 4 69.86 29.13 -108.65
C ASP A 4 70.27 30.49 -109.22
N VAL A 5 70.80 31.36 -108.36
CA VAL A 5 71.53 32.57 -108.80
C VAL A 5 72.75 32.17 -109.62
N ALA A 6 73.48 31.12 -109.22
CA ALA A 6 74.62 30.61 -109.98
C ALA A 6 74.19 30.05 -111.35
N LYS A 7 73.06 29.34 -111.45
CA LYS A 7 72.49 28.86 -112.72
C LYS A 7 71.99 30.01 -113.60
N LEU A 8 71.30 31.00 -113.04
CA LEU A 8 70.85 32.20 -113.76
C LEU A 8 72.06 32.98 -114.29
N CYS A 9 73.09 33.20 -113.46
CA CYS A 9 74.34 33.83 -113.88
C CYS A 9 75.04 33.01 -114.97
N ALA A 10 75.07 31.68 -114.87
CA ALA A 10 75.65 30.81 -115.90
C ALA A 10 74.85 30.84 -117.22
N SER A 11 73.53 30.92 -117.17
CA SER A 11 72.66 31.07 -118.33
C SER A 11 72.81 32.45 -118.98
N LEU A 12 72.86 33.51 -118.17
CA LEU A 12 73.15 34.88 -118.61
C LEU A 12 74.54 34.96 -119.24
N ASP A 13 75.55 34.37 -118.61
CA ASP A 13 76.90 34.27 -119.17
C ASP A 13 76.92 33.46 -120.45
N LYS A 14 76.08 32.41 -120.60
CA LYS A 14 75.97 31.66 -121.84
C LYS A 14 75.35 32.50 -122.94
N ILE A 15 74.29 33.27 -122.65
CA ILE A 15 73.66 34.21 -123.57
C ILE A 15 74.64 35.32 -123.97
N PHE A 16 75.34 35.91 -123.00
CA PHE A 16 76.35 36.94 -123.22
C PHE A 16 77.58 36.41 -123.95
N LYS A 17 78.07 35.20 -123.65
CA LYS A 17 79.14 34.54 -124.40
C LYS A 17 78.71 34.23 -125.82
N THR A 18 77.50 33.72 -126.05
CA THR A 18 76.98 33.56 -127.42
C THR A 18 76.87 34.89 -128.16
N PHE A 19 76.70 36.01 -127.45
CA PHE A 19 76.75 37.36 -128.04
C PHE A 19 78.17 37.85 -128.31
N SER A 20 79.12 37.52 -127.42
CA SER A 20 80.52 37.94 -127.47
C SER A 20 81.37 37.09 -128.43
N THR A 21 80.97 35.85 -128.75
CA THR A 21 81.70 34.95 -129.65
C THR A 21 80.95 34.61 -130.93
N GLN A 22 79.68 35.00 -131.06
CA GLN A 22 79.10 35.14 -132.40
C GLN A 22 79.59 36.47 -132.96
N GLU A 23 80.78 36.44 -133.57
CA GLU A 23 81.02 37.32 -134.71
C GLU A 23 79.75 37.30 -135.55
N VAL A 24 79.22 38.47 -135.90
CA VAL A 24 78.11 38.55 -136.85
C VAL A 24 78.64 37.88 -138.11
N HIS A 25 78.34 36.58 -138.30
CA HIS A 25 78.73 35.83 -139.48
C HIS A 25 77.90 36.41 -140.61
N LEU A 26 78.48 37.45 -141.22
CA LEU A 26 77.99 38.10 -142.42
C LEU A 26 78.32 37.11 -143.53
N ASP A 27 77.31 36.36 -143.98
CA ASP A 27 77.49 35.40 -145.05
C ASP A 27 78.02 36.16 -146.29
N PRO A 28 79.25 35.88 -146.79
CA PRO A 28 79.86 36.66 -147.86
C PRO A 28 79.03 36.66 -149.15
N LYS A 29 78.14 35.68 -149.31
CA LYS A 29 77.21 35.57 -150.44
C LYS A 29 76.09 36.61 -150.39
N GLU A 30 75.70 37.08 -149.21
CA GLU A 30 74.64 38.09 -149.03
C GLU A 30 75.17 39.53 -149.10
N MET A 31 76.48 39.72 -148.86
CA MET A 31 77.16 41.03 -148.88
C MET A 31 77.53 41.52 -150.29
N LYS A 32 77.50 40.65 -151.31
CA LYS A 32 78.03 40.93 -152.67
C LYS A 32 77.18 41.91 -153.50
N ASN A 33 75.93 42.16 -153.09
CA ASN A 33 74.97 42.98 -153.85
C ASN A 33 74.72 44.38 -153.26
N PHE A 34 75.42 44.76 -152.20
CA PHE A 34 75.22 46.05 -151.55
C PHE A 34 76.42 47.00 -151.79
N ARG A 35 76.16 48.20 -152.34
CA ARG A 35 77.14 49.32 -152.31
C ARG A 35 77.42 49.68 -150.85
N GLU A 36 78.60 50.24 -150.52
CA GLU A 36 79.11 50.48 -149.14
C GLU A 36 78.05 50.90 -148.10
N LYS A 37 77.06 51.75 -148.45
CA LYS A 37 75.94 52.14 -147.57
C LYS A 37 74.92 51.03 -147.26
N GLY A 38 74.64 50.14 -148.22
CA GLY A 38 73.71 49.01 -148.04
C GLY A 38 74.31 47.88 -147.22
N THR A 39 75.62 47.68 -147.28
CA THR A 39 76.36 46.76 -146.39
C THR A 39 76.21 47.19 -144.93
N VAL A 40 76.29 48.49 -144.65
CA VAL A 40 76.09 49.03 -143.30
C VAL A 40 74.65 48.83 -142.82
N GLN A 41 73.65 49.07 -143.66
CA GLN A 41 72.24 48.81 -143.30
C GLN A 41 71.94 47.33 -143.05
N TYR A 42 72.57 46.43 -143.82
CA TYR A 42 72.43 44.99 -143.62
C TYR A 42 73.05 44.53 -142.30
N ILE A 43 74.26 45.02 -141.99
CA ILE A 43 74.93 44.78 -140.70
C ILE A 43 74.07 45.31 -139.56
N GLU A 44 73.52 46.52 -139.69
CA GLU A 44 72.64 47.13 -138.70
C GLU A 44 71.37 46.29 -138.50
N GLN A 45 70.75 45.80 -139.58
CA GLN A 45 69.55 44.95 -139.50
C GLN A 45 69.83 43.59 -138.85
N LYS A 46 70.96 42.94 -139.19
CA LYS A 46 71.38 41.70 -138.55
C LYS A 46 71.72 41.91 -137.08
N PHE A 47 72.43 42.99 -136.76
CA PHE A 47 72.75 43.35 -135.38
C PHE A 47 71.47 43.61 -134.57
N GLN A 48 70.49 44.33 -135.14
CA GLN A 48 69.17 44.52 -134.55
C GLN A 48 68.42 43.19 -134.37
N ALA A 49 68.48 42.27 -135.35
CA ALA A 49 67.86 40.96 -135.23
C ALA A 49 68.52 40.08 -134.15
N HIS A 50 69.85 40.10 -134.04
CA HIS A 50 70.57 39.43 -132.96
C HIS A 50 70.25 40.06 -131.60
N LEU A 51 70.20 41.39 -131.49
CA LEU A 51 69.77 42.10 -130.28
C LEU A 51 68.33 41.75 -129.89
N GLN A 52 67.40 41.69 -130.84
CA GLN A 52 66.01 41.27 -130.59
C GLN A 52 65.95 39.82 -130.10
N ARG A 53 66.72 38.91 -130.72
CA ARG A 53 66.79 37.50 -130.31
C ARG A 53 67.38 37.35 -128.90
N ALA A 54 68.43 38.08 -128.55
CA ALA A 54 68.98 38.07 -127.20
C ALA A 54 68.05 38.71 -126.17
N ARG A 55 67.37 39.82 -126.51
CA ARG A 55 66.32 40.39 -125.66
C ARG A 55 65.20 39.38 -125.41
N ALA A 56 64.75 38.68 -126.45
CA ALA A 56 63.73 37.64 -126.32
C ALA A 56 64.20 36.45 -125.46
N ALA A 57 65.43 35.97 -125.67
CA ALA A 57 66.01 34.88 -124.88
C ALA A 57 66.21 35.27 -123.41
N PHE A 58 66.70 36.48 -123.15
CA PHE A 58 66.80 37.04 -121.80
C PHE A 58 65.43 37.11 -121.13
N LEU A 59 64.43 37.71 -121.79
CA LEU A 59 63.07 37.76 -121.25
C LEU A 59 62.48 36.37 -121.01
N GLN A 60 62.82 35.38 -121.85
CA GLN A 60 62.40 34.01 -121.66
C GLN A 60 63.05 33.36 -120.43
N GLU A 61 64.35 33.55 -120.22
CA GLU A 61 65.04 33.08 -119.00
C GLU A 61 64.50 33.77 -117.74
N PHE A 62 64.20 35.08 -117.80
CA PHE A 62 63.55 35.78 -116.70
C PHE A 62 62.16 35.24 -116.39
N ARG A 63 61.35 34.95 -117.43
CA ARG A 63 60.05 34.29 -117.25
C ARG A 63 60.20 32.90 -116.64
N ASN A 64 61.14 32.10 -117.12
CA ASN A 64 61.40 30.76 -116.59
C ASN A 64 61.83 30.83 -115.11
N HIS A 65 62.76 31.73 -114.76
CA HIS A 65 63.20 31.93 -113.38
C HIS A 65 62.06 32.44 -112.49
N ALA A 66 61.24 33.38 -112.97
CA ALA A 66 60.07 33.86 -112.24
C ALA A 66 59.09 32.73 -111.91
N VAL A 67 58.80 31.84 -112.88
CA VAL A 67 57.95 30.65 -112.64
C VAL A 67 58.59 29.71 -111.62
N VAL A 68 59.90 29.45 -111.69
CA VAL A 68 60.59 28.61 -110.69
C VAL A 68 60.47 29.21 -109.30
N VAL A 69 60.74 30.52 -109.15
CA VAL A 69 60.61 31.22 -107.86
C VAL A 69 59.16 31.15 -107.36
N GLU A 70 58.16 31.37 -108.21
CA GLU A 70 56.76 31.23 -107.83
C GLU A 70 56.42 29.80 -107.36
N THR A 71 56.95 28.78 -108.04
CA THR A 71 56.76 27.38 -107.61
C THR A 71 57.47 27.06 -106.30
N GLU A 72 58.65 27.59 -106.05
CA GLU A 72 59.37 27.42 -104.78
C GLU A 72 58.66 28.14 -103.63
N VAL A 73 58.18 29.37 -103.85
CA VAL A 73 57.40 30.10 -102.85
C VAL A 73 56.10 29.36 -102.53
N ARG A 74 55.42 28.82 -103.55
CA ARG A 74 54.24 27.97 -103.35
C ARG A 74 54.60 26.74 -102.53
N LYS A 75 55.68 26.03 -102.89
CA LYS A 75 56.16 24.86 -102.16
C LYS A 75 56.49 25.17 -100.69
N ILE A 76 57.21 26.26 -100.42
CA ILE A 76 57.54 26.69 -99.05
C ILE A 76 56.26 26.99 -98.26
N ARG A 77 55.27 27.64 -98.88
CA ARG A 77 53.98 27.92 -98.25
C ARG A 77 53.23 26.64 -97.94
N ASP A 78 53.21 25.68 -98.86
CA ASP A 78 52.53 24.40 -98.69
C ASP A 78 53.22 23.58 -97.57
N GLU A 79 54.56 23.49 -97.59
CA GLU A 79 55.35 22.82 -96.54
C GLU A 79 55.17 23.48 -95.15
N MET A 80 55.05 24.82 -95.11
CA MET A 80 54.81 25.54 -93.86
C MET A 80 53.38 25.30 -93.35
N THR A 81 52.39 25.28 -94.24
CA THR A 81 51.00 24.95 -93.91
C THR A 81 50.91 23.53 -93.35
N GLU A 82 51.50 22.54 -94.03
CA GLU A 82 51.53 21.14 -93.60
C GLU A 82 52.19 20.97 -92.23
N LYS A 83 53.36 21.60 -92.00
CA LYS A 83 54.04 21.54 -90.69
C LYS A 83 53.21 22.15 -89.56
N MET A 84 52.47 23.22 -89.85
CA MET A 84 51.61 23.88 -88.86
C MET A 84 50.37 23.03 -88.58
N GLU A 85 49.74 22.47 -89.61
CA GLU A 85 48.62 21.54 -89.49
C GLU A 85 49.02 20.29 -88.70
N ASP A 86 50.20 19.73 -88.96
CA ASP A 86 50.73 18.58 -88.21
C ASP A 86 51.00 18.94 -86.75
N LYS A 87 51.65 20.07 -86.48
CA LYS A 87 52.00 20.48 -85.12
C LYS A 87 50.75 20.78 -84.29
N TYR A 88 49.84 21.58 -84.83
CA TYR A 88 48.59 21.89 -84.13
C TYR A 88 47.63 20.71 -84.09
N GLY A 89 47.63 19.86 -85.12
CA GLY A 89 46.86 18.62 -85.15
C GLY A 89 47.30 17.64 -84.05
N LYS A 90 48.61 17.42 -83.89
CA LYS A 90 49.17 16.61 -82.80
C LYS A 90 48.86 17.20 -81.43
N MET A 91 49.09 18.50 -81.24
CA MET A 91 48.78 19.18 -79.98
C MET A 91 47.29 19.10 -79.62
N LEU A 92 46.41 19.26 -80.62
CA LEU A 92 44.96 19.11 -80.44
C LEU A 92 44.58 17.66 -80.11
N GLY A 93 45.25 16.67 -80.74
CA GLY A 93 45.08 15.25 -80.47
C GLY A 93 45.46 14.90 -79.03
N GLU A 94 46.66 15.31 -78.58
CA GLU A 94 47.14 15.12 -77.21
C GLU A 94 46.23 15.81 -76.19
N LEU A 95 45.74 17.03 -76.47
CA LEU A 95 44.79 17.71 -75.60
C LEU A 95 43.46 16.97 -75.50
N ARG A 96 42.95 16.40 -76.60
CA ARG A 96 41.72 15.60 -76.60
C ARG A 96 41.89 14.31 -75.81
N GLU A 97 43.01 13.62 -75.98
CA GLU A 97 43.34 12.41 -75.23
C GLU A 97 43.42 12.71 -73.72
N ASN A 98 44.14 13.76 -73.33
CA ASN A 98 44.21 14.21 -71.93
C ASN A 98 42.83 14.59 -71.36
N VAL A 99 41.94 15.22 -72.15
CA VAL A 99 40.57 15.51 -71.71
C VAL A 99 39.79 14.21 -71.47
N LEU A 100 39.89 13.22 -72.36
CA LEU A 100 39.22 11.94 -72.17
C LEU A 100 39.74 11.18 -70.94
N ASP A 101 41.07 11.18 -70.73
CA ASP A 101 41.69 10.54 -69.57
C ASP A 101 41.26 11.21 -68.26
N THR A 102 41.26 12.55 -68.23
CA THR A 102 40.80 13.30 -67.05
C THR A 102 39.31 13.13 -66.79
N GLU A 103 38.46 13.07 -67.83
CA GLU A 103 37.05 12.73 -67.70
C GLU A 103 36.86 11.32 -67.14
N GLY A 104 37.62 10.34 -67.64
CA GLY A 104 37.62 8.97 -67.12
C GLY A 104 37.96 8.90 -65.64
N LEU A 105 39.02 9.61 -65.23
CA LEU A 105 39.43 9.70 -63.82
C LEU A 105 38.35 10.35 -62.95
N VAL A 106 37.72 11.43 -63.43
CA VAL A 106 36.62 12.11 -62.71
C VAL A 106 35.42 11.18 -62.54
N GLN A 107 35.08 10.37 -63.55
CA GLN A 107 33.99 9.41 -63.43
C GLN A 107 34.31 8.28 -62.44
N ALA A 108 35.56 7.77 -62.44
CA ALA A 108 36.00 6.80 -61.45
C ALA A 108 35.92 7.35 -60.02
N GLN A 109 36.37 8.58 -59.80
CA GLN A 109 36.28 9.24 -58.49
C GLN A 109 34.83 9.49 -58.06
N LYS A 110 33.92 9.84 -58.98
CA LYS A 110 32.49 9.96 -58.68
C LYS A 110 31.87 8.63 -58.25
N ALA A 111 32.27 7.53 -58.90
CA ALA A 111 31.83 6.19 -58.52
C ALA A 111 32.32 5.81 -57.12
N GLU A 112 33.59 6.07 -56.82
CA GLU A 112 34.19 5.83 -55.50
C GLU A 112 33.49 6.65 -54.40
N ILE A 113 33.24 7.94 -54.63
CA ILE A 113 32.48 8.79 -53.69
C ILE A 113 31.09 8.22 -53.42
N THR A 114 30.41 7.69 -54.44
CA THR A 114 29.09 7.09 -54.29
C THR A 114 29.16 5.80 -53.45
N GLN A 115 30.17 4.97 -53.68
CA GLN A 115 30.42 3.77 -52.87
C GLN A 115 30.72 4.13 -51.41
N LEU A 116 31.60 5.10 -51.16
CA LEU A 116 31.93 5.57 -49.80
C LEU A 116 30.71 6.12 -49.07
N LYS A 117 29.84 6.88 -49.75
CA LYS A 117 28.56 7.33 -49.19
C LYS A 117 27.66 6.15 -48.78
N GLY A 118 27.62 5.09 -49.59
CA GLY A 118 26.90 3.86 -49.24
C GLY A 118 27.46 3.18 -48.00
N VAL A 119 28.78 3.09 -47.87
CA VAL A 119 29.44 2.53 -46.68
C VAL A 119 29.12 3.35 -45.44
N VAL A 120 29.21 4.68 -45.50
CA VAL A 120 28.88 5.58 -44.39
C VAL A 120 27.43 5.39 -43.94
N ALA A 121 26.47 5.38 -44.88
CA ALA A 121 25.06 5.17 -44.55
C ALA A 121 24.82 3.81 -43.87
N SER A 122 25.50 2.75 -44.31
CA SER A 122 25.42 1.44 -43.66
C SER A 122 26.00 1.46 -42.24
N GLN A 123 27.13 2.13 -42.02
CA GLN A 123 27.75 2.27 -40.69
C GLN A 123 26.89 3.07 -39.73
N GLU A 124 26.25 4.16 -40.19
CA GLU A 124 25.29 4.93 -39.40
C GLU A 124 24.07 4.09 -38.98
N SER A 125 23.58 3.24 -39.89
CA SER A 125 22.50 2.29 -39.58
C SER A 125 22.93 1.27 -38.53
N TYR A 126 24.14 0.70 -38.66
CA TYR A 126 24.70 -0.22 -37.67
C TYR A 126 24.88 0.44 -36.30
N LEU A 127 25.41 1.67 -36.23
CA LEU A 127 25.57 2.41 -34.98
C LEU A 127 24.21 2.69 -34.32
N THR A 128 23.20 3.03 -35.12
CA THR A 128 21.83 3.24 -34.62
C THR A 128 21.26 1.95 -34.04
N ALA A 129 21.43 0.81 -34.73
CA ALA A 129 20.99 -0.49 -34.23
C ALA A 129 21.76 -0.91 -32.96
N ALA A 130 23.07 -0.63 -32.88
CA ALA A 130 23.89 -0.91 -31.71
C ALA A 130 23.42 -0.10 -30.49
N LYS A 131 23.16 1.19 -30.65
CA LYS A 131 22.59 2.04 -29.58
C LYS A 131 21.22 1.54 -29.13
N HIS A 132 20.38 1.10 -30.05
CA HIS A 132 19.07 0.52 -29.70
C HIS A 132 19.24 -0.79 -28.91
N LYS A 133 20.22 -1.63 -29.24
CA LYS A 133 20.55 -2.85 -28.48
C LYS A 133 20.99 -2.52 -27.06
N GLU A 134 21.88 -1.55 -26.87
CA GLU A 134 22.30 -1.08 -25.54
C GLU A 134 21.10 -0.61 -24.71
N HIS A 135 20.20 0.17 -25.30
CA HIS A 135 18.99 0.63 -24.62
C HIS A 135 18.07 -0.53 -24.22
N LEU A 136 17.90 -1.54 -25.08
CA LEU A 136 17.15 -2.75 -24.74
C LEU A 136 17.83 -3.54 -23.61
N GLU A 137 19.15 -3.62 -23.59
CA GLU A 137 19.90 -4.29 -22.51
C GLU A 137 19.72 -3.56 -21.16
N GLU A 138 19.73 -2.22 -21.15
CA GLU A 138 19.40 -1.41 -19.96
C GLU A 138 17.97 -1.65 -19.48
N GLN A 139 17.00 -1.71 -20.40
CA GLN A 139 15.60 -2.01 -20.07
C GLN A 139 15.46 -3.42 -19.47
N VAL A 140 16.11 -4.42 -20.05
CA VAL A 140 16.12 -5.80 -19.51
C VAL A 140 16.70 -5.82 -18.10
N GLN A 141 17.85 -5.19 -17.86
CA GLN A 141 18.45 -5.13 -16.53
C GLN A 141 17.55 -4.42 -15.51
N SER A 142 16.85 -3.35 -15.94
CA SER A 142 15.88 -2.64 -15.10
C SER A 142 14.70 -3.54 -14.72
N LEU A 143 14.14 -4.26 -15.70
CA LEU A 143 13.04 -5.20 -15.47
C LEU A 143 13.47 -6.38 -14.59
N GLU A 144 14.69 -6.90 -14.75
CA GLU A 144 15.25 -7.94 -13.90
C GLU A 144 15.38 -7.47 -12.44
N LYS A 145 15.85 -6.24 -12.21
CA LYS A 145 15.91 -5.65 -10.87
C LYS A 145 14.52 -5.51 -10.25
N GLN A 146 13.53 -5.04 -11.02
CA GLN A 146 12.15 -4.94 -10.55
C GLN A 146 11.55 -6.32 -10.22
N LEU A 147 11.83 -7.33 -11.05
CA LEU A 147 11.43 -8.71 -10.81
C LEU A 147 12.03 -9.23 -9.49
N GLU A 148 13.32 -9.00 -9.26
CA GLU A 148 13.99 -9.47 -8.04
C GLU A 148 13.44 -8.78 -6.78
N LEU A 149 13.18 -7.47 -6.84
CA LEU A 149 12.51 -6.75 -5.76
C LEU A 149 11.12 -7.34 -5.47
N SER A 150 10.31 -7.57 -6.52
CA SER A 150 8.98 -8.16 -6.37
C SER A 150 9.02 -9.59 -5.78
N ARG A 151 10.03 -10.39 -6.14
CA ARG A 151 10.27 -11.71 -5.53
C ARG A 151 10.60 -11.60 -4.06
N GLY A 152 11.44 -10.62 -3.69
CA GLY A 152 11.76 -10.31 -2.30
C GLY A 152 10.51 -9.93 -1.48
N GLU A 153 9.66 -9.06 -2.03
CA GLU A 153 8.38 -8.68 -1.42
C GLU A 153 7.45 -9.88 -1.24
N VAL A 154 7.32 -10.74 -2.26
CA VAL A 154 6.50 -11.96 -2.17
C VAL A 154 7.04 -12.90 -1.09
N ALA A 155 8.35 -13.08 -0.97
CA ALA A 155 8.94 -13.90 0.08
C ALA A 155 8.67 -13.33 1.48
N GLN A 156 8.78 -12.02 1.65
CA GLN A 156 8.48 -11.32 2.90
C GLN A 156 6.99 -11.46 3.27
N LEU A 157 6.08 -11.22 2.33
CA LEU A 157 4.64 -11.35 2.55
C LEU A 157 4.26 -12.80 2.89
N LYS A 158 4.87 -13.78 2.22
CA LYS A 158 4.67 -15.20 2.52
C LYS A 158 5.11 -15.54 3.94
N HIS A 159 6.25 -15.01 4.39
CA HIS A 159 6.70 -15.17 5.78
C HIS A 159 5.72 -14.52 6.77
N GLN A 160 5.28 -13.28 6.52
CA GLN A 160 4.31 -12.59 7.37
C GLN A 160 2.97 -13.36 7.45
N LEU A 161 2.50 -13.91 6.34
CA LEU A 161 1.29 -14.73 6.30
C LEU A 161 1.46 -16.00 7.14
N SER A 162 2.60 -16.70 7.02
CA SER A 162 2.90 -17.87 7.85
C SER A 162 2.93 -17.53 9.35
N CYS A 163 3.49 -16.39 9.75
CA CYS A 163 3.47 -15.96 11.14
C CYS A 163 2.04 -15.67 11.64
N ARG A 164 1.22 -15.04 10.80
CA ARG A 164 -0.19 -14.77 11.12
C ARG A 164 -1.01 -16.07 11.23
N ASP A 165 -0.81 -17.02 10.33
CA ASP A 165 -1.49 -18.31 10.38
C ASP A 165 -1.15 -19.07 11.67
N GLU A 166 0.11 -19.02 12.11
CA GLU A 166 0.51 -19.66 13.36
C GLU A 166 -0.10 -18.96 14.59
N LEU A 167 -0.18 -17.62 14.58
CA LEU A 167 -0.87 -16.87 15.62
C LEU A 167 -2.37 -17.23 15.67
N VAL A 168 -3.04 -17.35 14.52
CA VAL A 168 -4.45 -17.76 14.46
C VAL A 168 -4.63 -19.16 15.03
N LYS A 169 -3.72 -20.11 14.74
CA LYS A 169 -3.76 -21.45 15.35
C LYS A 169 -3.59 -21.39 16.87
N GLN A 170 -2.68 -20.56 17.38
CA GLN A 170 -2.46 -20.39 18.82
C GLN A 170 -3.71 -19.84 19.51
N LEU A 171 -4.28 -18.75 18.98
CA LEU A 171 -5.53 -18.17 19.49
C LEU A 171 -6.71 -19.15 19.42
N GLY A 172 -6.79 -19.96 18.35
CA GLY A 172 -7.79 -21.01 18.23
C GLY A 172 -7.66 -22.10 19.31
N ARG A 173 -6.42 -22.48 19.67
CA ARG A 173 -6.16 -23.41 20.78
C ARG A 173 -6.53 -22.81 22.13
N GLU A 174 -6.17 -21.55 22.38
CA GLU A 174 -6.51 -20.84 23.62
C GLU A 174 -8.02 -20.71 23.78
N THR A 175 -8.73 -20.32 22.71
CA THR A 175 -10.20 -20.23 22.69
C THR A 175 -10.82 -21.58 23.02
N SER A 176 -10.35 -22.66 22.37
CA SER A 176 -10.84 -24.02 22.65
C SER A 176 -10.57 -24.46 24.09
N SER A 177 -9.43 -24.07 24.66
CA SER A 177 -9.08 -24.36 26.06
C SER A 177 -10.01 -23.62 27.03
N LEU A 178 -10.24 -22.33 26.79
CA LEU A 178 -11.15 -21.50 27.60
C LEU A 178 -12.60 -21.98 27.50
N GLU A 179 -13.06 -22.37 26.32
CA GLU A 179 -14.38 -22.98 26.15
C GLU A 179 -14.51 -24.29 26.94
N ALA A 180 -13.46 -25.12 26.98
CA ALA A 180 -13.45 -26.34 27.77
C ALA A 180 -13.45 -26.05 29.28
N GLU A 181 -12.70 -25.04 29.73
CA GLU A 181 -12.71 -24.57 31.13
C GLU A 181 -14.08 -24.03 31.54
N LEU A 182 -14.70 -23.21 30.69
CA LEU A 182 -16.05 -22.70 30.94
C LEU A 182 -17.07 -23.83 31.05
N LYS A 183 -17.04 -24.81 30.15
CA LYS A 183 -17.91 -26.00 30.22
C LYS A 183 -17.69 -26.80 31.51
N ARG A 184 -16.43 -26.99 31.94
CA ARG A 184 -16.13 -27.64 33.22
C ARG A 184 -16.70 -26.85 34.39
N GLN A 185 -16.58 -25.53 34.38
CA GLN A 185 -17.12 -24.65 35.42
C GLN A 185 -18.65 -24.68 35.46
N GLU A 186 -19.31 -24.69 34.30
CA GLU A 186 -20.77 -24.84 34.19
C GLU A 186 -21.23 -26.18 34.78
N LEU A 187 -20.56 -27.28 34.47
CA LEU A 187 -20.86 -28.59 35.04
C LEU A 187 -20.65 -28.61 36.56
N ALA A 188 -19.53 -28.08 37.05
CA ALA A 188 -19.26 -27.98 38.48
C ALA A 188 -20.33 -27.15 39.20
N SER A 189 -20.73 -26.00 38.64
CA SER A 189 -21.79 -25.17 39.21
C SER A 189 -23.16 -25.86 39.19
N GLN A 190 -23.48 -26.64 38.15
CA GLN A 190 -24.70 -27.45 38.12
C GLN A 190 -24.68 -28.54 39.20
N GLU A 191 -23.54 -29.18 39.44
CA GLU A 191 -23.38 -30.20 40.46
C GLU A 191 -23.51 -29.61 41.87
N GLU A 192 -22.84 -28.48 42.14
CA GLU A 192 -22.99 -27.73 43.39
C GLU A 192 -24.45 -27.31 43.64
N ARG A 193 -25.18 -26.90 42.59
CA ARG A 193 -26.63 -26.61 42.69
C ARG A 193 -27.43 -27.86 43.05
N ARG A 194 -27.19 -29.00 42.39
CA ARG A 194 -27.85 -30.27 42.74
C ARG A 194 -27.55 -30.71 44.16
N GLU A 195 -26.32 -30.54 44.63
CA GLU A 195 -25.94 -30.83 46.01
C GLU A 195 -26.61 -29.88 47.01
N ALA A 196 -26.68 -28.58 46.69
CA ALA A 196 -27.38 -27.60 47.52
C ALA A 196 -28.89 -27.88 47.57
N GLU A 197 -29.51 -28.21 46.43
CA GLU A 197 -30.91 -28.64 46.36
C GLU A 197 -31.14 -29.91 47.17
N SER A 198 -30.25 -30.91 47.06
CA SER A 198 -30.34 -32.15 47.85
C SER A 198 -30.23 -31.88 49.35
N ARG A 199 -29.29 -31.02 49.77
CA ARG A 199 -29.17 -30.56 51.16
C ARG A 199 -30.42 -29.84 51.64
N TRP A 200 -30.99 -28.96 50.81
CA TRP A 200 -32.22 -28.23 51.14
C TRP A 200 -33.42 -29.16 51.30
N HIS A 201 -33.62 -30.11 50.38
CA HIS A 201 -34.68 -31.12 50.49
C HIS A 201 -34.49 -32.00 51.73
N GLY A 202 -33.25 -32.39 52.04
CA GLY A 202 -32.92 -33.12 53.27
C GLY A 202 -33.31 -32.35 54.53
N LEU A 203 -32.87 -31.10 54.64
CA LEU A 203 -33.19 -30.23 55.78
C LEU A 203 -34.70 -29.97 55.90
N HIS A 204 -35.39 -29.75 54.78
CA HIS A 204 -36.83 -29.52 54.77
C HIS A 204 -37.59 -30.75 55.29
N LYS A 205 -37.18 -31.95 54.86
CA LYS A 205 -37.74 -33.22 55.35
C LYS A 205 -37.46 -33.43 56.84
N GLU A 206 -36.26 -33.12 57.31
CA GLU A 206 -35.93 -33.17 58.75
C GLU A 206 -36.77 -32.19 59.57
N MET A 207 -36.95 -30.96 59.08
CA MET A 207 -37.81 -29.96 59.71
C MET A 207 -39.28 -30.43 59.77
N GLN A 208 -39.79 -31.00 58.67
CA GLN A 208 -41.13 -31.58 58.63
C GLN A 208 -41.28 -32.71 59.65
N GLN A 209 -40.31 -33.63 59.72
CA GLN A 209 -40.30 -34.71 60.73
C GLN A 209 -40.26 -34.16 62.15
N GLN A 210 -39.50 -33.10 62.42
CA GLN A 210 -39.50 -32.47 63.74
C GLN A 210 -40.86 -31.85 64.05
N GLN A 211 -41.48 -31.17 63.09
CA GLN A 211 -42.81 -30.58 63.26
C GLN A 211 -43.88 -31.65 63.50
N GLU A 212 -43.81 -32.79 62.79
CA GLU A 212 -44.65 -33.97 63.03
C GLU A 212 -44.42 -34.54 64.44
N ARG A 213 -43.17 -34.72 64.88
CA ARG A 213 -42.85 -35.17 66.25
C ARG A 213 -43.37 -34.20 67.31
N PHE A 214 -43.25 -32.89 67.09
CA PHE A 214 -43.81 -31.88 67.97
C PHE A 214 -45.34 -31.95 68.00
N ALA A 215 -45.99 -32.11 66.85
CA ALA A 215 -47.44 -32.26 66.76
C ALA A 215 -47.91 -33.53 67.49
N GLU A 216 -47.24 -34.67 67.30
CA GLU A 216 -47.48 -35.90 68.03
C GLU A 216 -47.30 -35.71 69.54
N HIS A 217 -46.26 -35.00 69.97
CA HIS A 217 -46.01 -34.72 71.37
C HIS A 217 -47.08 -33.80 71.98
N MET A 218 -47.51 -32.78 71.24
CA MET A 218 -48.63 -31.91 71.62
C MET A 218 -49.94 -32.70 71.70
N HIS A 219 -50.19 -33.61 70.76
CA HIS A 219 -51.37 -34.47 70.80
C HIS A 219 -51.35 -35.38 72.02
N LYS A 220 -50.19 -35.99 72.35
CA LYS A 220 -50.00 -36.78 73.58
C LYS A 220 -50.24 -35.96 74.84
N TYR A 221 -49.75 -34.72 74.90
CA TYR A 221 -50.04 -33.84 76.03
C TYR A 221 -51.51 -33.47 76.13
N ALA A 222 -52.18 -33.19 75.01
CA ALA A 222 -53.61 -32.93 74.98
C ALA A 222 -54.41 -34.15 75.48
N GLU A 223 -54.05 -35.36 75.05
CA GLU A 223 -54.64 -36.61 75.53
C GLU A 223 -54.40 -36.82 77.04
N GLN A 224 -53.17 -36.63 77.51
CA GLN A 224 -52.86 -36.71 78.94
C GLN A 224 -53.64 -35.66 79.74
N PHE A 225 -53.77 -34.45 79.22
CA PHE A 225 -54.52 -33.37 79.85
C PHE A 225 -56.01 -33.69 79.93
N GLU A 226 -56.63 -34.21 78.87
CA GLU A 226 -58.02 -34.69 78.92
C GLU A 226 -58.16 -35.85 79.91
N GLN A 227 -57.22 -36.80 79.96
CA GLN A 227 -57.23 -37.85 80.99
C GLN A 227 -57.12 -37.28 82.42
N TYR A 228 -56.29 -36.24 82.63
CA TYR A 228 -56.21 -35.56 83.92
C TYR A 228 -57.51 -34.83 84.26
N LYS A 229 -58.13 -34.18 83.28
CA LYS A 229 -59.42 -33.49 83.43
C LYS A 229 -60.55 -34.46 83.75
N ASP A 230 -60.61 -35.60 83.07
CA ASP A 230 -61.55 -36.70 83.36
C ASP A 230 -61.33 -37.23 84.78
N LYS A 231 -60.09 -37.57 85.15
CA LYS A 231 -59.75 -38.03 86.51
C LYS A 231 -60.11 -36.98 87.58
N THR A 232 -59.86 -35.70 87.31
CA THR A 232 -60.18 -34.61 88.25
C THR A 232 -61.70 -34.42 88.33
N SER A 233 -62.41 -34.52 87.22
CA SER A 233 -63.87 -34.51 87.17
C SER A 233 -64.46 -35.67 87.97
N ASP A 234 -63.94 -36.89 87.82
CA ASP A 234 -64.33 -38.06 88.60
C ASP A 234 -64.09 -37.84 90.10
N GLN A 235 -62.92 -37.30 90.47
CA GLN A 235 -62.61 -36.94 91.86
C GLN A 235 -63.59 -35.89 92.43
N LEU A 236 -63.91 -34.85 91.65
CA LEU A 236 -64.90 -33.84 92.02
C LEU A 236 -66.31 -34.43 92.14
N GLN A 237 -66.68 -35.38 91.29
CA GLN A 237 -67.94 -36.09 91.36
C GLN A 237 -68.02 -36.96 92.63
N ILE A 238 -66.94 -37.66 92.99
CA ILE A 238 -66.82 -38.41 94.25
C ILE A 238 -66.97 -37.45 95.44
N LEU A 239 -66.27 -36.31 95.44
CA LEU A 239 -66.40 -35.30 96.48
C LEU A 239 -67.81 -34.72 96.55
N ALA A 240 -68.48 -34.51 95.42
CA ALA A 240 -69.87 -34.05 95.38
C ALA A 240 -70.82 -35.09 96.01
N ILE A 241 -70.63 -36.38 95.73
CA ILE A 241 -71.39 -37.48 96.36
C ILE A 241 -71.12 -37.52 97.87
N LEU A 242 -69.85 -37.41 98.29
CA LEU A 242 -69.47 -37.41 99.70
C LEU A 242 -70.05 -36.21 100.45
N ASN A 243 -69.94 -35.00 99.89
CA ASN A 243 -70.53 -33.79 100.46
C ASN A 243 -72.06 -33.86 100.49
N ARG A 244 -72.69 -34.46 99.47
CA ARG A 244 -74.14 -34.70 99.48
C ARG A 244 -74.53 -35.64 100.60
N ARG A 245 -73.83 -36.76 100.77
CA ARG A 245 -74.06 -37.70 101.89
C ARG A 245 -73.79 -37.05 103.24
N LEU A 246 -72.75 -36.24 103.36
CA LEU A 246 -72.45 -35.47 104.58
C LEU A 246 -73.58 -34.49 104.89
N LYS A 247 -74.08 -33.75 103.88
CA LYS A 247 -75.23 -32.86 104.04
C LYS A 247 -76.50 -33.62 104.39
N GLU A 248 -76.77 -34.74 103.75
CA GLU A 248 -77.92 -35.61 104.05
C GLU A 248 -77.82 -36.17 105.49
N ALA A 249 -76.63 -36.57 105.94
CA ALA A 249 -76.38 -37.02 107.31
C ALA A 249 -76.51 -35.88 108.34
N LEU A 250 -75.94 -34.69 108.05
CA LEU A 250 -76.12 -33.49 108.88
C LEU A 250 -77.59 -33.08 108.94
N GLN A 251 -78.30 -33.15 107.82
CA GLN A 251 -79.72 -32.85 107.76
C GLN A 251 -80.53 -33.88 108.55
N GLN A 252 -80.22 -35.17 108.49
CA GLN A 252 -80.84 -36.20 109.34
C GLN A 252 -80.57 -35.94 110.82
N MET A 253 -79.35 -35.58 111.21
CA MET A 253 -79.02 -35.21 112.59
C MET A 253 -79.71 -33.92 113.03
N GLU A 254 -79.84 -32.92 112.17
CA GLU A 254 -80.57 -31.68 112.46
C GLU A 254 -82.08 -31.91 112.50
N GLU A 255 -82.62 -32.81 111.68
CA GLU A 255 -84.02 -33.25 111.74
C GLU A 255 -84.29 -34.03 113.02
N GLU A 256 -83.37 -34.89 113.47
CA GLU A 256 -83.43 -35.54 114.78
C GLU A 256 -83.32 -34.53 115.91
N ARG A 257 -82.39 -33.58 115.84
CA ARG A 257 -82.27 -32.47 116.80
C ARG A 257 -83.54 -31.64 116.85
N GLN A 258 -84.13 -31.29 115.70
CA GLN A 258 -85.39 -30.57 115.64
C GLN A 258 -86.58 -31.41 116.13
N LYS A 259 -86.59 -32.72 115.90
CA LYS A 259 -87.54 -33.64 116.54
C LYS A 259 -87.36 -33.65 118.05
N HIS A 260 -86.13 -33.64 118.55
CA HIS A 260 -85.84 -33.53 119.97
C HIS A 260 -86.24 -32.19 120.57
N ILE A 261 -86.02 -31.08 119.87
CA ILE A 261 -86.46 -29.73 120.28
C ILE A 261 -88.00 -29.67 120.29
N LYS A 262 -88.66 -30.07 119.20
CA LYS A 262 -90.13 -30.10 119.09
C LYS A 262 -90.78 -31.08 120.08
N ALA A 263 -90.11 -32.18 120.43
CA ALA A 263 -90.57 -33.11 121.45
C ALA A 263 -90.32 -32.62 122.90
N ARG A 264 -89.35 -31.72 123.11
CA ARG A 264 -89.00 -31.18 124.43
C ARG A 264 -89.67 -29.85 124.79
N THR A 265 -90.26 -29.14 123.83
CA THR A 265 -90.91 -27.85 124.14
C THR A 265 -92.43 -27.96 124.12
N LYS A 266 -93.00 -28.60 125.16
CA LYS A 266 -94.31 -28.21 125.69
C LYS A 266 -94.10 -27.23 126.85
N PRO A 267 -94.94 -26.19 127.00
CA PRO A 267 -94.62 -25.03 127.82
C PRO A 267 -95.11 -25.22 129.26
N THR A 268 -94.19 -25.14 130.24
CA THR A 268 -94.54 -24.86 131.64
C THR A 268 -93.47 -23.96 132.30
N HIS A 269 -93.97 -23.03 133.10
CA HIS A 269 -93.30 -21.98 133.85
C HIS A 269 -92.46 -22.54 135.02
N ARG A 270 -91.17 -22.16 135.13
CA ARG A 270 -90.37 -22.30 136.36
C ARG A 270 -89.28 -21.21 136.47
N ILE A 271 -89.54 -20.30 137.40
CA ILE A 271 -88.68 -19.57 138.35
C ILE A 271 -87.15 -19.74 138.20
N GLY A 272 -86.49 -18.63 137.85
CA GLY A 272 -85.35 -18.02 138.58
C GLY A 272 -83.94 -18.61 138.45
N GLU A 273 -83.01 -17.70 138.12
CA GLU A 273 -81.63 -17.56 138.67
C GLU A 273 -80.41 -17.95 137.80
N GLU A 274 -79.40 -17.05 137.90
CA GLU A 274 -77.96 -17.12 137.58
C GLU A 274 -77.41 -16.60 136.21
N LEU A 275 -76.81 -15.39 136.29
CA LEU A 275 -75.65 -14.85 135.53
C LEU A 275 -74.32 -15.47 136.10
N PRO A 276 -73.08 -15.19 135.63
CA PRO A 276 -72.47 -14.82 134.32
C PRO A 276 -71.26 -15.78 133.94
N GLU A 277 -70.29 -15.32 133.13
CA GLU A 277 -68.98 -15.91 132.67
C GLU A 277 -68.98 -16.36 131.18
N GLU A 278 -68.33 -15.63 130.24
CA GLU A 278 -66.89 -15.70 129.84
C GLU A 278 -66.58 -17.08 129.20
N ASP A 279 -66.04 -17.27 127.99
CA ASP A 279 -65.25 -16.49 127.05
C ASP A 279 -65.34 -17.14 125.64
N GLU A 280 -64.64 -16.55 124.66
CA GLU A 280 -64.26 -17.08 123.33
C GLU A 280 -65.27 -16.86 122.18
N GLU A 281 -64.92 -16.32 121.01
CA GLU A 281 -63.79 -15.54 120.53
C GLU A 281 -64.17 -15.15 119.09
N GLN A 282 -63.82 -13.93 118.69
CA GLN A 282 -63.22 -13.62 117.38
C GLN A 282 -64.02 -13.61 116.06
N TYR A 283 -63.90 -12.42 115.45
CA TYR A 283 -63.96 -12.04 114.03
C TYR A 283 -65.30 -11.67 113.39
N ALA A 284 -65.55 -10.36 113.44
CA ALA A 284 -66.37 -9.62 112.49
C ALA A 284 -65.71 -9.58 111.09
N PRO A 285 -66.52 -9.60 110.01
CA PRO A 285 -66.06 -9.70 108.63
C PRO A 285 -65.43 -8.40 108.12
N TYR A 286 -64.26 -8.50 107.48
CA TYR A 286 -63.65 -7.39 106.75
C TYR A 286 -64.41 -7.09 105.46
N ILE A 287 -64.86 -5.85 105.34
CA ILE A 287 -65.30 -5.22 104.09
C ILE A 287 -64.04 -4.66 103.42
N LEU A 288 -63.73 -5.12 102.20
CA LEU A 288 -62.67 -4.54 101.36
C LEU A 288 -63.30 -3.54 100.40
N ASP A 289 -62.89 -2.29 100.53
CA ASP A 289 -63.29 -1.13 99.73
C ASP A 289 -62.95 -1.30 98.24
N ALA A 290 -63.88 -0.88 97.39
CA ALA A 290 -63.95 -1.19 95.96
C ALA A 290 -63.17 -0.24 95.02
N ASP A 291 -62.36 0.69 95.52
CA ASP A 291 -61.82 1.80 94.71
C ASP A 291 -60.27 1.94 94.73
N ALA A 292 -59.53 0.83 94.81
CA ALA A 292 -58.09 0.84 94.50
C ALA A 292 -57.86 0.54 93.01
N PRO A 293 -57.17 1.41 92.23
CA PRO A 293 -56.97 1.19 90.81
C PRO A 293 -56.04 -0.01 90.57
N TYR A 294 -56.61 -1.11 90.07
CA TYR A 294 -55.88 -2.27 89.57
C TYR A 294 -54.83 -1.83 88.53
N ARG A 295 -53.54 -1.99 88.83
CA ARG A 295 -52.47 -1.90 87.85
C ARG A 295 -52.12 -3.30 87.35
N VAL A 296 -52.52 -3.57 86.12
CA VAL A 296 -52.20 -4.79 85.37
C VAL A 296 -51.04 -4.46 84.43
N ASP A 297 -50.03 -5.34 84.33
CA ASP A 297 -48.97 -5.18 83.33
C ASP A 297 -49.46 -5.53 81.91
N GLU A 298 -48.63 -5.31 80.88
CA GLU A 298 -48.97 -5.61 79.47
C GLU A 298 -49.21 -7.11 79.20
N MET A 299 -49.05 -7.98 80.20
CA MET A 299 -49.24 -9.43 80.14
C MET A 299 -50.41 -9.92 81.01
N GLY A 300 -51.17 -9.03 81.65
CA GLY A 300 -52.41 -9.40 82.33
C GLY A 300 -52.25 -9.90 83.77
N MET A 301 -51.10 -9.70 84.43
CA MET A 301 -50.82 -10.28 85.76
C MET A 301 -50.93 -9.25 86.90
N ASP A 302 -51.53 -9.66 88.01
CA ASP A 302 -51.76 -8.81 89.19
C ASP A 302 -50.48 -8.67 90.05
N THR A 303 -50.08 -7.43 90.34
CA THR A 303 -48.80 -7.11 91.02
C THR A 303 -48.97 -6.55 92.44
N ALA A 304 -50.17 -6.67 93.03
CA ALA A 304 -50.50 -6.11 94.34
C ALA A 304 -49.74 -6.68 95.57
N TRP A 305 -48.85 -7.66 95.39
CA TRP A 305 -48.15 -8.36 96.49
C TRP A 305 -46.70 -7.91 96.73
N ARG A 306 -46.20 -6.91 95.99
CA ARG A 306 -44.77 -6.50 96.04
C ARG A 306 -44.41 -5.31 96.92
N ASP A 307 -45.33 -4.83 97.76
CA ASP A 307 -45.05 -3.80 98.74
C ASP A 307 -45.11 -4.33 100.18
N TYR A 308 -44.09 -5.10 100.56
CA TYR A 308 -43.67 -5.17 101.97
C TYR A 308 -42.27 -4.58 102.11
N ARG A 309 -42.22 -3.35 102.65
CA ARG A 309 -41.02 -2.78 103.24
C ARG A 309 -40.62 -3.62 104.46
N ILE A 310 -39.47 -4.27 104.42
CA ILE A 310 -38.76 -4.71 105.61
C ILE A 310 -37.35 -4.13 105.55
N ASN A 311 -37.05 -3.33 106.57
CA ASN A 311 -35.78 -2.70 106.87
C ASN A 311 -34.69 -3.73 107.22
N ASN A 312 -33.44 -3.36 106.92
CA ASN A 312 -32.18 -3.84 107.47
C ASN A 312 -31.81 -5.32 107.22
N PHE A 313 -30.99 -5.56 106.20
CA PHE A 313 -29.76 -6.36 106.35
C PHE A 313 -28.77 -6.02 105.22
N GLU A 314 -27.60 -5.54 105.62
CA GLU A 314 -26.45 -5.25 104.76
C GLU A 314 -25.88 -6.55 104.19
N PHE A 315 -25.76 -6.65 102.86
CA PHE A 315 -24.64 -7.37 102.24
C PHE A 315 -24.24 -6.67 100.95
N ALA A 316 -22.93 -6.45 100.83
CA ALA A 316 -22.31 -5.54 99.90
C ALA A 316 -21.76 -6.25 98.66
N LEU A 317 -21.86 -5.55 97.52
CA LEU A 317 -20.98 -5.55 96.32
C LEU A 317 -21.10 -6.68 95.25
N PRO A 318 -20.69 -6.43 93.98
CA PRO A 318 -20.52 -5.15 93.26
C PRO A 318 -21.20 -5.11 91.87
N VAL A 319 -21.58 -3.90 91.47
CA VAL A 319 -22.04 -3.54 90.12
C VAL A 319 -20.84 -3.50 89.17
N GLN A 320 -20.78 -4.42 88.19
CA GLN A 320 -19.98 -4.22 86.98
C GLN A 320 -20.91 -3.91 85.80
N LYS A 321 -20.97 -2.63 85.42
CA LYS A 321 -21.51 -2.21 84.13
C LYS A 321 -20.47 -2.54 83.05
N SER A 322 -20.60 -3.68 82.39
CA SER A 322 -19.86 -3.95 81.15
C SER A 322 -20.59 -3.25 79.99
N ALA A 323 -19.95 -2.21 79.45
CA ALA A 323 -20.36 -1.63 78.18
C ALA A 323 -20.08 -2.62 77.03
N PRO A 324 -20.92 -2.68 75.97
CA PRO A 324 -20.68 -3.58 74.85
C PRO A 324 -19.43 -3.17 74.04
N PRO A 325 -18.67 -4.13 73.48
CA PRO A 325 -17.40 -3.86 72.82
C PRO A 325 -17.60 -3.14 71.48
N LYS A 326 -16.86 -2.04 71.28
CA LYS A 326 -16.77 -1.34 70.00
C LYS A 326 -15.74 -2.05 69.12
N PHE A 327 -16.20 -2.72 68.06
CA PHE A 327 -15.32 -3.23 67.01
C PHE A 327 -14.74 -2.05 66.22
N LYS A 328 -13.40 -1.91 66.24
CA LYS A 328 -12.64 -0.98 65.41
C LYS A 328 -11.99 -1.79 64.29
N VAL A 329 -12.39 -1.56 63.04
CA VAL A 329 -11.79 -2.19 61.87
C VAL A 329 -10.58 -1.35 61.45
N GLU A 330 -9.36 -1.81 61.74
CA GLU A 330 -8.15 -1.29 61.11
C GLU A 330 -8.01 -1.87 59.69
N ARG A 331 -8.16 -1.03 58.67
CA ARG A 331 -7.78 -1.38 57.30
C ARG A 331 -6.26 -1.30 57.17
N VAL A 332 -5.59 -2.43 57.33
CA VAL A 332 -4.20 -2.59 56.89
C VAL A 332 -4.19 -2.65 55.36
N ARG A 333 -3.88 -1.52 54.71
CA ARG A 333 -3.45 -1.52 53.29
C ARG A 333 -2.07 -2.18 53.24
N ARG A 334 -2.01 -3.45 52.86
CA ARG A 334 -0.76 -4.04 52.34
C ARG A 334 -0.46 -3.35 51.00
N VAL A 335 0.54 -2.47 51.03
CA VAL A 335 1.31 -2.09 49.84
C VAL A 335 2.35 -3.19 49.67
N LEU A 336 2.25 -3.97 48.59
CA LEU A 336 3.37 -4.74 48.06
C LEU A 336 3.93 -4.00 46.84
N PRO A 337 5.26 -4.02 46.65
CA PRO A 337 5.95 -3.20 45.67
C PRO A 337 5.83 -3.82 44.27
N GLY A 338 5.27 -3.08 43.33
CA GLY A 338 5.42 -3.37 41.91
C GLY A 338 6.81 -2.94 41.44
N PRO A 339 7.56 -3.77 40.70
CA PRO A 339 8.81 -3.35 40.10
C PRO A 339 8.54 -2.41 38.93
N THR A 340 9.21 -1.26 39.03
CA THR A 340 9.55 -0.34 37.96
C THR A 340 9.95 -1.03 36.65
N VAL A 341 9.27 -0.71 35.55
CA VAL A 341 9.93 -0.54 34.25
C VAL A 341 9.33 0.70 33.59
N SER A 342 10.08 1.80 33.66
CA SER A 342 9.97 2.93 32.74
C SER A 342 10.39 2.46 31.34
N MET A 343 9.58 2.73 30.34
CA MET A 343 10.08 2.98 28.99
C MET A 343 9.38 4.20 28.43
N GLU A 344 10.21 5.16 28.09
CA GLU A 344 9.93 6.52 27.68
C GLU A 344 9.22 6.52 26.32
N THR A 345 8.18 7.34 26.21
CA THR A 345 7.64 7.79 24.93
C THR A 345 8.40 9.04 24.48
N PRO A 346 9.11 9.04 23.33
CA PRO A 346 9.46 10.29 22.68
C PRO A 346 8.28 10.74 21.81
N ARG A 347 7.63 11.83 22.22
CA ARG A 347 6.84 12.67 21.31
C ARG A 347 7.81 13.44 20.42
N VAL A 348 7.80 13.14 19.13
CA VAL A 348 8.31 14.03 18.08
C VAL A 348 7.23 14.13 17.01
N SER A 349 6.56 15.27 16.96
CA SER A 349 6.02 15.80 15.71
C SER A 349 7.19 16.40 14.93
N PRO A 350 7.16 16.42 13.59
CA PRO A 350 6.68 17.66 12.98
C PRO A 350 5.89 17.48 11.69
N ALA A 351 5.30 18.62 11.31
CA ALA A 351 4.44 18.88 10.19
C ALA A 351 5.10 18.76 8.80
N VAL A 352 4.24 19.00 7.80
CA VAL A 352 4.51 19.41 6.41
C VAL A 352 4.71 18.27 5.42
N ASN A 353 3.70 18.04 4.58
CA ASN A 353 3.82 18.00 3.12
C ASN A 353 2.40 18.02 2.53
N ALA A 354 2.02 19.14 1.91
CA ALA A 354 2.30 19.48 0.52
C ALA A 354 1.30 18.78 -0.40
N ALA A 355 0.26 19.53 -0.74
CA ALA A 355 -0.55 19.33 -1.91
C ALA A 355 0.38 19.20 -3.13
N ARG A 356 0.36 18.05 -3.80
CA ARG A 356 0.94 17.90 -5.13
C ARG A 356 0.26 16.78 -5.91
N LEU A 357 -0.24 17.18 -7.08
CA LEU A 357 -0.46 16.40 -8.30
C LEU A 357 -1.61 15.36 -8.33
N VAL A 358 -2.76 15.80 -8.83
CA VAL A 358 -3.48 15.03 -9.87
C VAL A 358 -3.16 15.73 -11.19
N GLN A 359 -2.14 15.22 -11.88
CA GLN A 359 -1.85 15.59 -13.26
C GLN A 359 -2.68 14.68 -14.16
N LEU A 360 -3.64 15.27 -14.86
CA LEU A 360 -4.38 14.65 -15.95
C LEU A 360 -3.40 14.28 -17.07
N PRO A 361 -3.50 13.07 -17.68
CA PRO A 361 -2.75 12.77 -18.88
C PRO A 361 -3.27 13.60 -20.06
N ALA A 362 -2.31 14.02 -20.89
CA ALA A 362 -2.48 14.80 -22.10
C ALA A 362 -3.47 14.17 -23.10
N VAL A 363 -4.43 14.96 -23.56
CA VAL A 363 -5.14 14.72 -24.81
C VAL A 363 -4.46 15.57 -25.88
N ASN A 364 -3.69 14.91 -26.73
CA ASN A 364 -3.08 15.48 -27.92
C ASN A 364 -3.95 15.09 -29.13
N PRO A 365 -4.73 15.99 -29.75
CA PRO A 365 -5.37 15.69 -31.03
C PRO A 365 -4.40 16.06 -32.17
N ALA A 366 -3.49 15.15 -32.50
CA ALA A 366 -2.84 15.16 -33.80
C ALA A 366 -3.82 14.60 -34.84
N ILE A 367 -4.74 15.46 -35.30
CA ILE A 367 -5.57 15.17 -36.47
C ILE A 367 -4.66 15.27 -37.69
N GLY A 368 -4.30 14.10 -38.23
CA GLY A 368 -3.65 13.95 -39.52
C GLY A 368 -4.54 14.50 -40.62
N ARG A 369 -4.05 15.52 -41.33
CA ARG A 369 -4.51 15.81 -42.69
C ARG A 369 -3.75 14.91 -43.65
N VAL A 370 -4.44 13.86 -44.09
CA VAL A 370 -4.15 13.13 -45.31
C VAL A 370 -4.42 14.09 -46.48
N LEU A 371 -3.38 14.50 -47.19
CA LEU A 371 -3.50 15.00 -48.56
C LEU A 371 -2.70 14.04 -49.44
N SER A 372 -3.44 13.20 -50.16
CA SER A 372 -2.97 12.42 -51.29
C SER A 372 -3.22 13.18 -52.60
N PRO A 373 -2.54 12.79 -53.69
CA PRO A 373 -2.13 13.68 -54.77
C PRO A 373 -3.13 13.75 -55.92
N CYS A 374 -3.20 14.92 -56.57
CA CYS A 374 -3.83 15.04 -57.88
C CYS A 374 -2.75 14.89 -58.97
N HIS A 375 -2.91 13.85 -59.77
CA HIS A 375 -2.40 13.78 -61.14
C HIS A 375 -3.18 14.75 -62.03
N ALA A 376 -2.46 15.60 -62.75
CA ALA A 376 -2.72 16.03 -64.13
C ALA A 376 -1.41 16.59 -64.70
#